data_AF-F4XCQ5-F1
#
_entry.id   AF-F4XCQ5-F1
#
_cell.length_a   1.000
_cell.length_b   1.000
_cell.length_c   1.000
_cell.angle_alpha   90.00
_cell.angle_beta   90.00
_cell.angle_gamma   90.00
#
_symmetry.space_group_name_H-M   'P 1'
#
loop_
_entity.id
_entity.type
_entity.pdbx_description
1 polymer ?
#
loop_
_entity_poly.entity_id
_entity_poly.type
_entity_poly.pdbx_seq_one_letter_code
_entity_poly.pdbx_strand_id
1 'polypeptide(L)'
;MTTEERRALLDRAITAYGAPAQMDMAVEEMAELTKALCKIKRAQAGCEVTAAIGNVIEEMADVQIMLDQLRIIFHRSTEEIEEAKLERLKNRLDGRNNWQGSSLHKWIEKQFSTGGDGHE
;
A
#
# COMPACT_ATOMS: atom_id res chain seq x y z
N MET A 1 4.38 25.00 -5.31
CA MET A 1 5.67 24.32 -5.08
C MET A 1 5.87 23.32 -6.20
N THR A 2 7.00 23.39 -6.92
CA THR A 2 7.35 22.41 -7.96
C THR A 2 7.82 21.09 -7.34
N THR A 3 7.96 20.04 -8.16
CA THR A 3 8.50 18.75 -7.72
C THR A 3 9.94 18.90 -7.19
N GLU A 4 10.75 19.74 -7.82
CA GLU A 4 12.12 20.02 -7.43
C GLU A 4 12.19 20.81 -6.11
N GLU A 5 11.38 21.86 -5.96
CA GLU A 5 11.28 22.62 -4.71
C GLU A 5 10.85 21.73 -3.55
N ARG A 6 9.88 20.85 -3.80
CA ARG A 6 9.43 19.86 -2.81
C ARG A 6 10.55 18.91 -2.43
N ARG A 7 11.25 18.34 -3.41
CA ARG A 7 12.36 17.41 -3.16
C ARG A 7 13.48 18.08 -2.35
N ALA A 8 13.85 19.32 -2.70
CA ALA A 8 14.87 20.08 -1.98
C ALA A 8 14.47 20.35 -0.52
N LEU A 9 13.19 20.62 -0.26
CA LEU A 9 12.68 20.77 1.11
C LEU A 9 12.81 19.48 1.92
N LEU A 10 12.43 18.35 1.33
CA LEU A 10 12.53 17.04 2.00
C LEU A 10 13.98 16.64 2.28
N ASP A 11 14.88 16.88 1.32
CA ASP A 11 16.32 16.63 1.45
C ASP A 11 16.94 17.50 2.56
N ARG A 12 16.53 18.77 2.65
CA ARG A 12 16.95 19.67 3.73
C ARG A 12 16.47 19.19 5.10
N ALA A 13 15.23 18.68 5.21
CA ALA A 13 14.73 18.12 6.47
C ALA A 13 15.55 16.88 6.90
N ILE A 14 15.86 15.98 5.96
CA ILE A 14 16.73 14.82 6.23
C ILE A 14 18.13 15.27 6.65
N THR A 15 18.70 16.29 6.00
CA THR A 15 20.02 16.84 6.34
C THR A 15 20.03 17.49 7.72
N ALA A 16 18.96 18.19 8.09
CA ALA A 16 18.86 18.91 9.37
C ALA A 16 18.61 17.97 10.56
N TYR A 17 17.74 16.97 10.40
CA TYR A 17 17.28 16.11 11.50
C TYR A 17 17.91 14.71 11.51
N GLY A 18 18.43 14.26 10.36
CA GLY A 18 19.05 12.95 10.19
C GLY A 18 18.07 11.85 9.79
N ALA A 19 18.55 10.90 8.98
CA ALA A 19 17.75 9.79 8.49
C ALA A 19 17.08 8.94 9.60
N PRO A 20 17.75 8.58 10.72
CA PRO A 20 17.09 7.82 11.80
C PRO A 20 15.89 8.56 12.40
N ALA A 21 16.03 9.86 12.68
CA ALA A 21 14.94 10.64 13.25
C ALA A 21 13.75 10.79 12.28
N GLN A 22 14.02 10.90 10.97
CA GLN A 22 12.94 10.92 9.97
C GLN A 22 12.28 9.54 9.77
N MET A 23 13.01 8.44 10.00
CA MET A 23 12.40 7.10 10.05
C MET A 23 11.48 6.95 11.26
N ASP A 24 11.88 7.47 12.42
CA ASP A 24 11.03 7.49 13.62
C ASP A 24 9.79 8.36 13.40
N MET A 25 9.94 9.52 12.77
CA MET A 25 8.82 10.39 12.38
C MET A 25 7.85 9.65 11.45
N ALA A 26 8.37 8.90 10.46
CA ALA A 26 7.51 8.09 9.59
C ALA A 26 6.70 7.03 10.37
N VAL A 27 7.25 6.47 11.44
CA VAL A 27 6.51 5.54 12.32
C VAL A 27 5.42 6.27 13.10
N GLU A 28 5.71 7.48 13.60
CA GLU A 28 4.76 8.33 14.32
C GLU A 28 3.56 8.71 13.45
N GLU A 29 3.79 9.23 12.23
CA GLU A 29 2.70 9.62 11.32
C GLU A 29 1.83 8.42 10.89
N MET A 30 2.44 7.25 10.71
CA MET A 30 1.68 6.02 10.44
C MET A 30 0.81 5.59 11.63
N ALA A 31 1.24 5.87 12.87
CA ALA A 31 0.48 5.60 14.07
C ALA A 31 -0.68 6.59 14.24
N GLU A 32 -0.48 7.88 13.96
CA GLU A 32 -1.54 8.88 13.97
C GLU A 32 -2.58 8.63 12.87
N LEU A 33 -2.16 8.25 11.65
CA LEU A 33 -3.09 7.79 10.60
C LEU A 33 -3.91 6.58 11.05
N THR A 34 -3.25 5.59 11.67
CA THR A 34 -3.95 4.40 12.22
C THR A 34 -5.02 4.81 13.24
N LYS A 35 -4.69 5.73 14.14
CA LYS A 35 -5.60 6.26 15.16
C LYS A 35 -6.74 7.07 14.53
N ALA A 36 -6.49 7.87 13.51
CA ALA A 36 -7.52 8.61 12.77
C ALA A 36 -8.51 7.65 12.08
N LEU A 37 -8.01 6.59 11.43
CA LEU A 37 -8.83 5.52 10.85
C LEU A 37 -9.67 4.78 11.90
N CYS A 38 -9.12 4.57 13.11
CA CYS A 38 -9.89 3.99 14.21
C CYS A 38 -10.98 4.92 14.75
N LYS A 39 -10.82 6.25 14.64
CA LYS A 39 -11.84 7.23 15.05
C LYS A 39 -12.99 7.30 14.04
N ILE A 40 -12.69 7.37 12.74
CA ILE A 40 -13.75 7.46 11.70
C ILE A 40 -14.67 6.23 11.71
N LYS A 41 -14.15 5.03 11.99
CA LYS A 41 -14.97 3.81 12.12
C LYS A 41 -15.97 3.84 13.30
N ARG A 42 -15.75 4.71 14.28
CA ARG A 42 -16.58 4.83 15.49
C ARG A 42 -17.50 6.05 15.48
N ALA A 43 -17.22 7.03 14.62
CA ALA A 43 -18.02 8.26 14.52
C ALA A 43 -19.47 7.91 14.09
N GLN A 44 -20.46 8.44 14.81
CA GLN A 44 -21.84 7.97 14.66
C GLN A 44 -22.72 8.91 13.83
N ALA A 45 -22.48 10.23 13.82
CA ALA A 45 -23.19 11.16 12.93
C ALA A 45 -22.61 12.59 12.94
N GLY A 46 -22.98 13.37 11.91
CA GLY A 46 -22.89 14.82 11.92
C GLY A 46 -21.46 15.36 11.97
N CYS A 47 -21.25 16.42 12.76
CA CYS A 47 -19.97 17.13 12.85
C CYS A 47 -18.80 16.25 13.29
N GLU A 48 -19.06 15.18 14.06
CA GLU A 48 -18.04 14.20 14.47
C GLU A 48 -17.45 13.46 13.26
N VAL A 49 -18.28 13.08 12.29
CA VAL A 49 -17.84 12.40 11.06
C VAL A 49 -17.01 13.35 10.20
N THR A 50 -17.44 14.60 10.03
CA THR A 50 -16.69 15.60 9.25
C THR A 50 -15.31 15.87 9.85
N ALA A 51 -15.22 16.03 11.18
CA ALA A 51 -13.95 16.22 11.87
C ALA A 51 -13.05 14.97 11.77
N ALA A 52 -13.63 13.77 11.90
CA ALA A 52 -12.88 12.53 11.76
C ALA A 52 -12.33 12.33 10.33
N ILE A 53 -13.08 12.71 9.29
CA ILE A 53 -12.59 12.71 7.90
C ILE A 53 -11.45 13.73 7.73
N GLY A 54 -11.62 14.94 8.28
CA GLY A 54 -10.58 15.98 8.24
C GLY A 54 -9.25 15.48 8.81
N ASN A 55 -9.29 14.87 10.00
CA ASN A 55 -8.11 14.28 10.62
C ASN A 55 -7.50 13.19 9.72
N VAL A 56 -8.30 12.26 9.16
CA VAL A 56 -7.76 11.23 8.26
C VAL A 56 -7.03 11.84 7.06
N ILE A 57 -7.57 12.92 6.47
CA ILE A 57 -6.94 13.60 5.32
C ILE A 57 -5.61 14.24 5.71
N GLU A 58 -5.54 14.87 6.89
CA GLU A 58 -4.31 15.46 7.43
C GLU A 58 -3.23 14.39 7.62
N GLU A 59 -3.54 13.33 8.36
CA GLU A 59 -2.58 12.26 8.62
C GLU A 59 -2.18 11.50 7.34
N MET A 60 -3.07 11.41 6.35
CA MET A 60 -2.72 10.86 5.03
C MET A 60 -1.68 11.72 4.30
N ALA A 61 -1.78 13.05 4.42
CA ALA A 61 -0.82 13.97 3.84
C ALA A 61 0.54 13.86 4.55
N ASP A 62 0.54 13.78 5.88
CA ASP A 62 1.77 13.63 6.67
C ASP A 62 2.49 12.32 6.36
N VAL A 63 1.75 11.21 6.29
CA VAL A 63 2.28 9.92 5.83
C VAL A 63 2.83 10.00 4.40
N GLN A 64 2.16 10.69 3.48
CA GLN A 64 2.65 10.84 2.11
C GLN A 64 3.99 11.60 2.06
N ILE A 65 4.16 12.64 2.89
CA ILE A 65 5.42 13.37 3.04
C ILE A 65 6.51 12.43 3.59
N MET A 66 6.19 11.64 4.62
CA MET A 66 7.14 10.68 5.21
C MET A 66 7.54 9.58 4.22
N LEU A 67 6.61 9.02 3.44
CA LEU A 67 6.93 8.03 2.40
C LEU A 67 7.87 8.61 1.34
N ASP A 68 7.73 9.89 1.00
CA ASP A 68 8.62 10.55 0.04
C ASP A 68 10.01 10.78 0.63
N GLN A 69 10.12 11.12 1.92
CA GLN A 69 11.41 11.16 2.61
C GLN A 69 12.06 9.78 2.68
N LEU A 70 11.32 8.72 2.97
CA LEU A 70 11.86 7.35 2.99
C LEU A 70 12.42 6.95 1.62
N ARG A 71 11.77 7.34 0.51
CA ARG A 71 12.32 7.12 -0.85
C ARG A 71 13.66 7.82 -1.07
N ILE A 72 13.82 9.02 -0.51
CA ILE A 72 15.10 9.76 -0.54
C ILE A 72 16.15 9.05 0.33
N ILE A 73 15.82 8.72 1.58
CA ILE A 73 16.73 8.05 2.53
C ILE A 73 17.25 6.72 1.98
N PHE A 74 16.38 5.90 1.37
CA PHE A 74 16.79 4.61 0.81
C PHE A 74 17.36 4.69 -0.61
N HIS A 75 17.29 5.86 -1.26
CA HIS A 75 17.65 6.04 -2.67
C HIS A 75 16.98 4.99 -3.58
N ARG A 76 15.67 4.77 -3.41
CA ARG A 76 14.89 3.79 -4.18
C ARG A 76 13.55 4.36 -4.62
N SER A 77 13.18 4.07 -5.87
CA SER A 77 11.81 4.23 -6.36
C SER A 77 10.94 3.08 -5.85
N THR A 78 9.64 3.33 -5.67
CA THR A 78 8.65 2.30 -5.34
C THR A 78 7.82 1.86 -6.55
N GLU A 79 7.98 2.51 -7.71
CA GLU A 79 7.08 2.39 -8.87
C GLU A 79 6.94 0.94 -9.36
N GLU A 80 8.04 0.24 -9.64
CA GLU A 80 8.01 -1.15 -10.11
C GLU A 80 7.33 -2.10 -9.10
N ILE A 81 7.61 -1.89 -7.80
CA ILE A 81 7.04 -2.70 -6.72
C ILE A 81 5.55 -2.39 -6.56
N GLU A 82 5.17 -1.13 -6.70
CA GLU A 82 3.80 -0.64 -6.64
C GLU A 82 2.96 -1.20 -7.79
N GLU A 83 3.47 -1.11 -9.02
CA GLU A 83 2.84 -1.69 -10.21
C GLU A 83 2.62 -3.19 -10.04
N ALA A 84 3.65 -3.93 -9.60
CA ALA A 84 3.52 -5.36 -9.32
C ALA A 84 2.50 -5.67 -8.22
N LYS A 85 2.35 -4.81 -7.20
CA LYS A 85 1.33 -4.95 -6.15
C LYS A 85 -0.07 -4.66 -6.67
N LEU A 86 -0.23 -3.66 -7.53
CA LEU A 86 -1.50 -3.29 -8.16
C LEU A 86 -1.96 -4.38 -9.13
N GLU A 87 -1.06 -4.95 -9.93
CA GLU A 87 -1.38 -6.08 -10.81
C GLU A 87 -1.81 -7.30 -9.99
N ARG A 88 -1.17 -7.57 -8.84
CA ARG A 88 -1.66 -8.63 -7.92
C ARG A 88 -3.05 -8.33 -7.35
N LEU A 89 -3.36 -7.07 -7.03
CA LEU A 89 -4.68 -6.68 -6.57
C LEU A 89 -5.74 -6.86 -7.67
N LYS A 90 -5.44 -6.42 -8.90
CA LYS A 90 -6.28 -6.61 -10.07
C LYS A 90 -6.60 -8.10 -10.30
N ASN A 91 -5.58 -8.96 -10.28
CA ASN A 91 -5.79 -10.41 -10.43
C ASN A 91 -6.67 -11.01 -9.32
N ARG A 92 -6.60 -10.51 -8.07
CA ARG A 92 -7.53 -10.94 -7.00
C ARG A 92 -8.97 -10.52 -7.28
N LEU A 93 -9.19 -9.31 -7.78
CA LEU A 93 -10.51 -8.78 -8.11
C LEU A 93 -11.12 -9.49 -9.33
N ASP A 94 -10.31 -9.84 -10.32
CA ASP A 94 -10.70 -10.55 -11.54
C ASP A 94 -10.98 -12.05 -11.31
N GLY A 95 -10.91 -12.54 -10.06
CA GLY A 95 -11.05 -13.96 -9.75
C GLY A 95 -9.91 -14.84 -10.28
N ARG A 96 -8.87 -14.24 -10.88
CA ARG A 96 -7.62 -14.89 -11.28
C ARG A 96 -6.69 -15.14 -10.09
N ASN A 97 -7.26 -15.60 -8.98
CA ASN A 97 -6.44 -16.37 -8.06
C ASN A 97 -5.89 -17.53 -8.88
N ASN A 98 -4.57 -17.70 -8.85
CA ASN A 98 -3.80 -18.64 -9.66
C ASN A 98 -4.12 -20.13 -9.34
N TRP A 99 -5.37 -20.45 -8.99
CA TRP A 99 -5.89 -21.80 -8.87
C TRP A 99 -5.67 -22.53 -10.20
N GLN A 100 -6.08 -21.96 -11.33
CA GLN A 100 -5.87 -22.56 -12.66
C GLN A 100 -4.38 -22.81 -12.99
N GLY A 101 -3.44 -22.00 -12.49
CA GLY A 101 -2.00 -22.21 -12.69
C GLY A 101 -1.28 -22.90 -11.54
N SER A 102 -2.00 -23.27 -10.47
CA SER A 102 -1.44 -23.93 -9.29
C SER A 102 -0.99 -25.35 -9.63
N SER A 103 0.15 -25.76 -9.07
CA SER A 103 0.63 -27.15 -9.15
C SER A 103 -0.44 -28.14 -8.67
N LEU A 104 -1.31 -27.75 -7.73
CA LEU A 104 -2.41 -28.57 -7.25
C LEU A 104 -3.52 -28.74 -8.31
N HIS A 105 -3.87 -27.69 -9.04
CA HIS A 105 -4.89 -27.77 -10.09
C HIS A 105 -4.39 -28.56 -11.30
N LYS A 106 -3.14 -28.32 -11.74
CA LYS A 106 -2.48 -29.12 -12.78
C LYS A 106 -2.38 -30.60 -12.40
N TRP A 107 -2.16 -30.88 -11.12
CA TRP A 107 -2.16 -32.25 -10.60
C TRP A 107 -3.57 -32.87 -10.66
N ILE A 108 -4.60 -32.14 -10.23
CA ILE A 108 -6.01 -32.59 -10.28
C ILE A 108 -6.44 -32.87 -11.73
N GLU A 109 -6.23 -31.93 -12.67
CA GLU A 109 -6.57 -32.15 -14.09
C GLU A 109 -5.91 -33.40 -14.66
N LYS A 110 -4.62 -33.62 -14.36
CA LYS A 110 -3.89 -34.81 -14.81
C LYS A 110 -4.48 -36.12 -14.25
N GLN A 111 -5.07 -36.11 -13.06
CA GLN A 111 -5.71 -37.30 -12.48
C GLN A 111 -7.07 -37.63 -13.11
N PHE A 112 -7.79 -36.63 -13.63
CA PHE A 112 -9.17 -36.81 -14.12
C PHE A 112 -9.33 -36.66 -15.65
N SER A 113 -8.30 -36.25 -16.39
CA SER A 113 -8.33 -36.15 -17.86
C SER A 113 -8.11 -37.48 -18.61
N THR A 114 -7.75 -38.57 -17.93
CA THR A 114 -7.51 -39.89 -18.57
C THR A 114 -8.72 -40.82 -18.43
N GLY A 115 -9.90 -40.36 -18.86
CA GLY A 115 -11.16 -41.10 -18.68
C GLY A 115 -12.12 -41.07 -19.86
N GLY A 116 -11.65 -40.75 -21.06
CA GLY A 116 -12.48 -40.76 -22.27
C GLY A 116 -11.63 -41.11 -23.46
N ASP A 117 -11.50 -42.40 -23.73
CA ASP A 117 -11.58 -42.98 -25.08
C ASP A 117 -11.30 -44.47 -24.97
N GLY A 118 -12.32 -45.27 -25.26
CA GLY A 118 -12.18 -46.71 -25.40
C GLY A 118 -13.25 -47.47 -24.64
N HIS A 119 -14.48 -47.47 -25.17
CA HIS A 119 -15.24 -48.72 -25.26
C HIS A 119 -16.09 -48.66 -26.54
N GLU A 120 -15.63 -49.47 -27.49
CA GLU A 120 -16.35 -50.28 -28.50
C GLU A 120 -17.60 -49.71 -29.19
#